data_AF-A0A966PV61-F1
#
_entry.id   AF-A0A966PV61-F1
#
_cell.length_a   1.000
_cell.length_b   1.000
_cell.length_c   1.000
_cell.angle_alpha   90.00
_cell.angle_beta   90.00
_cell.angle_gamma   90.00
#
_symmetry.space_group_name_H-M   'P 1'
#
loop_
_entity.id
_entity.type
_entity.pdbx_description
1 polymer ?
#
loop_
_entity_poly.entity_id
_entity_poly.type
_entity_poly.pdbx_seq_one_letter_code
_entity_poly.pdbx_strand_id
1 'polypeptide(L)'
;MGAPPRSAALRDETLSPISTIAPGGGESKAFFGRDEIYVEKYLSWPRHIEIQLVGDTHGNVVWVSSRDCSAQRRHQKLIEEAPAPALPDGVEDAMGAAAVKAAKAVGYFNAGTVEFIYQDEEFFFLEMNTRLQVEHPVSELITGIDLVEWQIKVAAGEKLPMTQKQILASRRGHAIEVRINAENPTAGKFLPSPGKITKLTTPDGFGVRFDGGYDSGDTVSQYYDNLVGKLIVWGKDRESAIARTIRALEETKIEGLHTTIDADLAILRHPDFAATKHSTKWVEEKLDLSKLVSTTGETQSNSEGLVEKSTVVEVNGKRFDVKVWVPPTGGVAATAQKTRSASRGASQATAAASGTITAPMQGTVIKLLVSQGQTVAQGEAVLVLEAMKMENQIQADKAGVISKVNCKAGDTVGSGDVLLVIE
;
A
#
# COMPACT_ATOMS: atom_id res chain seq x y z
N MET A 1 -40.08 17.35 34.29
CA MET A 1 -39.45 18.40 33.46
C MET A 1 -38.14 18.79 34.13
N GLY A 2 -37.02 18.25 33.64
CA GLY A 2 -35.68 18.60 34.08
C GLY A 2 -34.78 18.54 32.85
N ALA A 3 -34.24 19.67 32.45
CA ALA A 3 -33.37 19.80 31.28
C ALA A 3 -32.07 19.00 31.47
N PRO A 4 -31.47 18.45 30.40
CA PRO A 4 -30.17 17.81 30.49
C PRO A 4 -29.07 18.86 30.73
N PRO A 5 -27.93 18.50 31.34
CA PRO A 5 -26.84 19.42 31.56
C PRO A 5 -26.25 19.86 30.20
N ARG A 6 -26.05 21.16 30.05
CA ARG A 6 -25.38 21.79 28.91
C ARG A 6 -23.94 21.26 28.79
N SER A 7 -23.52 20.98 27.55
CA SER A 7 -22.13 20.71 27.21
C SER A 7 -21.22 21.80 27.80
N ALA A 8 -20.29 21.42 28.66
CA ALA A 8 -19.22 22.29 29.08
C ALA A 8 -18.27 22.47 27.88
N ALA A 9 -18.40 23.59 27.19
CA ALA A 9 -17.31 24.10 26.38
C ALA A 9 -16.19 24.49 27.35
N LEU A 10 -15.16 23.65 27.46
CA LEU A 10 -13.90 24.04 28.08
C LEU A 10 -13.30 25.15 27.20
N ARG A 11 -13.52 26.40 27.61
CA ARG A 11 -12.72 27.53 27.14
C ARG A 11 -11.37 27.40 27.82
N ASP A 12 -10.43 26.80 27.12
CA ASP A 12 -9.02 26.90 27.48
C ASP A 12 -8.56 28.33 27.14
N GLU A 13 -8.34 29.16 28.16
CA GLU A 13 -7.87 30.55 28.03
C GLU A 13 -6.36 30.65 27.74
N THR A 14 -5.69 29.53 27.38
CA THR A 14 -4.25 29.54 27.02
C THR A 14 -3.97 29.56 25.52
N LEU A 15 -5.00 29.61 24.66
CA LEU A 15 -4.80 29.87 23.24
C LEU A 15 -4.33 31.30 23.03
N SER A 16 -3.05 31.45 22.66
CA SER A 16 -2.49 32.69 22.14
C SER A 16 -3.41 33.28 21.06
N PRO A 17 -3.62 34.61 21.04
CA PRO A 17 -4.60 35.22 20.16
C PRO A 17 -4.30 34.89 18.70
N ILE A 18 -5.37 34.62 17.95
CA ILE A 18 -5.45 34.41 16.50
C ILE A 18 -4.90 35.63 15.74
N SER A 19 -3.59 35.88 15.84
CA SER A 19 -2.87 36.96 15.16
C SER A 19 -1.88 36.42 14.12
N THR A 20 -1.72 35.09 14.05
CA THR A 20 -0.78 34.41 13.13
C THR A 20 -1.46 33.89 11.85
N ILE A 21 -2.79 33.93 11.74
CA ILE A 21 -3.48 33.61 10.49
C ILE A 21 -3.45 34.87 9.60
N ALA A 22 -2.32 35.08 8.92
CA ALA A 22 -2.31 35.86 7.68
C ALA A 22 -3.33 35.24 6.71
N PRO A 23 -4.02 36.00 5.85
CA PRO A 23 -5.23 35.54 5.19
C PRO A 23 -4.94 34.37 4.24
N GLY A 24 -5.15 33.14 4.72
CA GLY A 24 -5.19 31.91 3.90
C GLY A 24 -6.34 31.91 2.88
N GLY A 25 -7.18 32.94 2.87
CA GLY A 25 -8.22 33.15 1.88
C GLY A 25 -7.69 33.31 0.44
N GLY A 26 -6.41 33.63 0.24
CA GLY A 26 -5.80 33.66 -1.09
C GLY A 26 -5.59 32.26 -1.68
N GLU A 27 -5.00 31.35 -0.91
CA GLU A 27 -4.69 29.99 -1.35
C GLU A 27 -5.95 29.10 -1.37
N SER A 28 -6.78 29.14 -0.32
CA SER A 28 -8.02 28.34 -0.28
C SER A 28 -8.96 28.68 -1.44
N LYS A 29 -9.10 29.98 -1.76
CA LYS A 29 -9.93 30.43 -2.88
C LYS A 29 -9.34 30.08 -4.24
N ALA A 30 -8.01 30.08 -4.37
CA ALA A 30 -7.34 29.69 -5.61
C ALA A 30 -7.47 28.20 -5.92
N PHE A 31 -7.41 27.32 -4.90
CA PHE A 31 -7.48 25.86 -5.07
C PHE A 31 -8.90 25.30 -4.99
N PHE A 32 -9.75 25.83 -4.10
CA PHE A 32 -11.06 25.26 -3.78
C PHE A 32 -12.25 26.18 -4.14
N GLY A 33 -11.97 27.39 -4.63
CA GLY A 33 -13.02 28.35 -5.03
C GLY A 33 -13.82 28.93 -3.85
N ARG A 34 -13.42 28.65 -2.61
CA ARG A 34 -14.04 29.17 -1.39
C ARG A 34 -13.00 29.64 -0.38
N ASP A 35 -13.38 30.59 0.46
CA ASP A 35 -12.51 31.22 1.46
C ASP A 35 -12.76 30.74 2.89
N GLU A 36 -13.69 29.79 3.09
CA GLU A 36 -13.88 29.18 4.40
C GLU A 36 -12.65 28.36 4.79
N ILE A 37 -12.25 28.51 6.06
CA ILE A 37 -11.14 27.79 6.66
C ILE A 37 -11.70 27.03 7.86
N TYR A 38 -11.42 25.73 7.90
CA TYR A 38 -11.68 24.87 9.05
C TYR A 38 -10.38 24.67 9.83
N VAL A 39 -10.41 24.90 11.15
CA VAL A 39 -9.25 24.78 12.03
C VAL A 39 -9.47 23.62 12.97
N GLU A 40 -8.60 22.62 12.89
CA GLU A 40 -8.65 21.41 13.70
C GLU A 40 -7.48 21.34 14.68
N LYS A 41 -7.68 20.58 15.77
CA LYS A 41 -6.61 20.24 16.72
C LYS A 41 -5.56 19.41 15.98
N TYR A 42 -4.32 19.89 15.96
CA TYR A 42 -3.20 19.13 15.41
C TYR A 42 -2.76 18.02 16.35
N LEU A 43 -2.61 16.80 15.81
CA LEU A 43 -2.10 15.64 16.53
C LEU A 43 -0.69 15.29 16.03
N SER A 44 0.24 15.13 16.97
CA SER A 44 1.66 14.95 16.68
C SER A 44 1.99 13.52 16.27
N TRP A 45 1.41 12.53 16.95
CA TRP A 45 1.68 11.10 16.75
C TRP A 45 0.39 10.26 16.74
N PRO A 46 -0.55 10.54 15.82
CA PRO A 46 -1.87 9.91 15.83
C PRO A 46 -1.86 8.46 15.33
N ARG A 47 -2.76 7.65 15.88
CA ARG A 47 -3.20 6.38 15.28
C ARG A 47 -4.50 6.57 14.50
N HIS A 48 -4.59 5.93 13.35
CA HIS A 48 -5.82 5.85 12.56
C HIS A 48 -6.58 4.59 12.97
N ILE A 49 -7.66 4.77 13.71
CA ILE A 49 -8.49 3.67 14.22
C ILE A 49 -9.89 3.82 13.67
N GLU A 50 -10.45 2.74 13.15
CA GLU A 50 -11.76 2.78 12.52
C GLU A 50 -12.69 1.71 13.08
N ILE A 51 -13.98 1.97 13.00
CA ILE A 51 -15.04 1.08 13.50
C ILE A 51 -15.90 0.61 12.33
N GLN A 52 -15.94 -0.71 12.12
CA GLN A 52 -16.87 -1.35 11.19
C GLN A 52 -18.29 -1.30 11.73
N LEU A 53 -19.23 -0.83 10.92
CA LEU A 53 -20.65 -0.80 11.22
C LEU A 53 -21.44 -1.59 10.18
N VAL A 54 -22.62 -2.09 10.59
CA VAL A 54 -23.67 -2.53 9.67
C VAL A 54 -25.03 -2.05 10.20
N GLY A 55 -25.81 -1.39 9.35
CA GLY A 55 -27.19 -0.99 9.62
C GLY A 55 -28.21 -1.73 8.76
N ASP A 56 -29.42 -1.97 9.28
CA ASP A 56 -30.56 -2.49 8.52
C ASP A 56 -31.66 -1.43 8.30
N THR A 57 -32.62 -1.71 7.40
CA THR A 57 -33.75 -0.81 7.13
C THR A 57 -34.78 -0.76 8.26
N HIS A 58 -34.56 -1.49 9.36
CA HIS A 58 -35.45 -1.55 10.52
C HIS A 58 -34.95 -0.66 11.67
N GLY A 59 -33.90 0.14 11.44
CA GLY A 59 -33.32 1.07 12.41
C GLY A 59 -32.31 0.43 13.36
N ASN A 60 -31.93 -0.84 13.14
CA ASN A 60 -30.85 -1.47 13.91
C ASN A 60 -29.51 -1.10 13.29
N VAL A 61 -28.53 -0.80 14.15
CA VAL A 61 -27.14 -0.56 13.77
C VAL A 61 -26.26 -1.21 14.83
N VAL A 62 -25.29 -2.00 14.39
CA VAL A 62 -24.28 -2.66 15.23
C VAL A 62 -22.88 -2.29 14.75
N TRP A 63 -21.90 -2.36 15.65
CA TRP A 63 -20.49 -2.30 15.30
C TRP A 63 -19.84 -3.68 15.40
N VAL A 64 -19.02 -4.04 14.41
CA VAL A 64 -18.47 -5.40 14.22
C VAL A 64 -17.10 -5.55 14.86
N SER A 65 -16.20 -4.61 14.58
CA SER A 65 -14.88 -4.55 15.22
C SER A 65 -14.28 -3.16 15.10
N SER A 66 -13.25 -2.89 15.91
CA SER A 66 -12.24 -1.89 15.58
C SER A 66 -11.21 -2.44 14.61
N ARG A 67 -10.54 -1.56 13.87
CA ARG A 67 -9.33 -1.83 13.08
C ARG A 67 -8.33 -0.69 13.28
N ASP A 68 -7.05 -1.03 13.33
CA ASP A 68 -5.96 -0.06 13.27
C ASP A 68 -5.34 -0.09 11.86
N CYS A 69 -5.31 1.07 11.22
CA CYS A 69 -4.77 1.28 9.88
C CYS A 69 -3.60 2.28 9.88
N SER A 70 -2.94 2.46 11.03
CA SER A 70 -1.89 3.46 11.23
C SER A 70 -0.63 3.19 10.42
N ALA A 71 -0.36 1.94 10.05
CA ALA A 71 0.75 1.60 9.16
C ALA A 71 0.39 1.96 7.71
N GLN A 72 0.54 3.25 7.40
CA GLN A 72 0.23 3.85 6.10
C GLN A 72 1.39 4.73 5.62
N ARG A 73 1.44 4.96 4.31
CA ARG A 73 2.40 5.84 3.64
C ARG A 73 1.64 6.79 2.72
N ARG A 74 1.88 8.09 2.81
CA ARG A 74 1.20 9.13 2.01
C ARG A 74 -0.31 8.93 1.94
N HIS A 75 -0.90 8.59 3.10
CA HIS A 75 -2.32 8.27 3.26
C HIS A 75 -2.82 6.98 2.58
N GLN A 76 -1.93 6.17 2.01
CA GLN A 76 -2.20 4.83 1.52
C GLN A 76 -1.97 3.80 2.64
N LYS A 77 -3.02 3.11 3.05
CA LYS A 77 -2.95 2.02 4.05
C LYS A 77 -2.12 0.86 3.47
N LEU A 78 -1.17 0.34 4.25
CA LEU A 78 -0.31 -0.78 3.86
C LEU A 78 -0.64 -2.03 4.68
N ILE A 79 -0.72 -1.86 6.00
CA ILE A 79 -1.02 -2.93 6.95
C ILE A 79 -2.14 -2.50 7.87
N GLU A 80 -3.15 -3.36 7.99
CA GLU A 80 -4.30 -3.18 8.86
C GLU A 80 -4.41 -4.33 9.84
N GLU A 81 -4.93 -4.06 11.04
CA GLU A 81 -5.10 -5.11 12.04
C GLU A 81 -6.38 -4.95 12.87
N ALA A 82 -6.96 -6.08 13.28
CA ALA A 82 -8.17 -6.15 14.09
C ALA A 82 -8.01 -7.19 15.21
N PRO A 83 -8.43 -6.91 16.47
CA PRO A 83 -8.79 -5.59 17.02
C PRO A 83 -7.70 -4.52 16.82
N ALA A 84 -8.05 -3.24 16.97
CA ALA A 84 -7.05 -2.21 17.19
C ALA A 84 -6.27 -2.52 18.50
N PRO A 85 -4.95 -2.70 18.46
CA PRO A 85 -4.17 -3.12 19.64
C PRO A 85 -3.98 -1.99 20.65
N ALA A 86 -3.64 -2.35 21.89
CA ALA A 86 -3.19 -1.42 22.94
C ALA A 86 -4.12 -0.20 23.17
N LEU A 87 -5.42 -0.37 22.98
CA LEU A 87 -6.40 0.59 23.46
C LEU A 87 -6.67 0.35 24.95
N PRO A 88 -6.75 1.41 25.78
CA PRO A 88 -7.17 1.28 27.17
C PRO A 88 -8.59 0.69 27.30
N ASP A 89 -8.85 0.08 28.45
CA ASP A 89 -10.16 -0.51 28.74
C ASP A 89 -11.30 0.51 28.55
N GLY A 90 -12.32 0.12 27.80
CA GLY A 90 -13.50 0.94 27.52
C GLY A 90 -13.36 1.94 26.37
N VAL A 91 -12.15 2.22 25.86
CA VAL A 91 -11.97 3.14 24.72
C VAL A 91 -12.57 2.56 23.45
N GLU A 92 -12.35 1.27 23.18
CA GLU A 92 -12.94 0.59 22.01
C GLU A 92 -14.48 0.65 22.05
N ASP A 93 -15.07 0.37 23.22
CA ASP A 93 -16.52 0.42 23.42
C ASP A 93 -17.08 1.83 23.23
N ALA A 94 -16.34 2.86 23.70
CA ALA A 94 -16.72 4.26 23.53
C ALA A 94 -16.69 4.67 22.05
N MET A 95 -15.66 4.27 21.31
CA MET A 95 -15.58 4.47 19.85
C MET A 95 -16.73 3.75 19.14
N GLY A 96 -16.99 2.49 19.49
CA GLY A 96 -18.10 1.71 18.95
C GLY A 96 -19.47 2.36 19.18
N ALA A 97 -19.71 2.84 20.40
CA ALA A 97 -20.94 3.56 20.74
C ALA A 97 -21.07 4.90 19.99
N ALA A 98 -19.98 5.65 19.85
CA ALA A 98 -19.95 6.89 19.08
C ALA A 98 -20.25 6.64 17.59
N ALA A 99 -19.64 5.60 17.01
CA ALA A 99 -19.85 5.20 15.62
C ALA A 99 -21.32 4.79 15.35
N VAL A 100 -21.90 3.96 16.21
CA VAL A 100 -23.34 3.58 16.11
C VAL A 100 -24.24 4.81 16.24
N LYS A 101 -23.91 5.76 17.13
CA LYS A 101 -24.68 7.00 17.29
C LYS A 101 -24.62 7.86 16.03
N ALA A 102 -23.44 8.03 15.43
CA ALA A 102 -23.25 8.77 14.18
C ALA A 102 -24.05 8.14 13.03
N ALA A 103 -23.94 6.83 12.84
CA ALA A 103 -24.68 6.09 11.82
C ALA A 103 -26.21 6.21 12.00
N LYS A 104 -26.72 6.08 13.22
CA LYS A 104 -28.16 6.26 13.49
C LYS A 104 -28.63 7.69 13.21
N ALA A 105 -27.80 8.70 13.50
CA ALA A 105 -28.16 10.10 13.30
C ALA A 105 -28.39 10.45 11.81
N VAL A 106 -27.70 9.76 10.90
CA VAL A 106 -27.87 9.94 9.44
C VAL A 106 -28.79 8.89 8.81
N GLY A 107 -29.42 8.02 9.61
CA GLY A 107 -30.25 6.93 9.10
C GLY A 107 -29.46 5.93 8.25
N TYR A 108 -28.20 5.66 8.62
CA TYR A 108 -27.31 4.83 7.83
C TYR A 108 -27.79 3.38 7.75
N PHE A 109 -27.55 2.78 6.59
CA PHE A 109 -27.96 1.44 6.22
C PHE A 109 -26.84 0.79 5.41
N ASN A 110 -26.75 -0.55 5.47
CA ASN A 110 -25.67 -1.35 4.88
C ASN A 110 -24.35 -1.24 5.67
N ALA A 111 -23.28 -1.88 5.19
CA ALA A 111 -21.95 -1.80 5.79
C ALA A 111 -21.32 -0.42 5.57
N GLY A 112 -20.63 0.08 6.60
CA GLY A 112 -19.90 1.34 6.53
C GLY A 112 -18.86 1.40 7.64
N THR A 113 -17.99 2.40 7.58
CA THR A 113 -16.89 2.55 8.54
C THR A 113 -16.86 3.96 9.05
N VAL A 114 -16.74 4.13 10.36
CA VAL A 114 -16.45 5.44 10.97
C VAL A 114 -14.98 5.48 11.32
N GLU A 115 -14.28 6.45 10.77
CA GLU A 115 -12.84 6.65 10.97
C GLU A 115 -12.61 7.64 12.10
N PHE A 116 -11.70 7.27 12.99
CA PHE A 116 -11.25 8.09 14.11
C PHE A 116 -9.75 8.29 14.03
N ILE A 117 -9.32 9.42 14.55
CA ILE A 117 -7.94 9.64 14.93
C ILE A 117 -7.83 9.54 16.45
N TYR A 118 -6.86 8.74 16.92
CA TYR A 118 -6.63 8.46 18.33
C TYR A 118 -5.24 8.93 18.77
N GLN A 119 -5.16 9.65 19.89
CA GLN A 119 -3.90 10.00 20.55
C GLN A 119 -4.17 10.27 22.04
N ASP A 120 -3.26 9.83 22.93
CA ASP A 120 -3.29 10.15 24.37
C ASP A 120 -4.65 9.83 25.04
N GLU A 121 -5.21 8.66 24.75
CA GLU A 121 -6.52 8.18 25.25
C GLU A 121 -7.74 8.96 24.73
N GLU A 122 -7.54 10.01 23.93
CA GLU A 122 -8.59 10.75 23.25
C GLU A 122 -8.78 10.25 21.82
N PHE A 123 -10.03 10.25 21.37
CA PHE A 123 -10.38 9.95 19.98
C PHE A 123 -11.26 11.04 19.38
N PHE A 124 -11.04 11.31 18.09
CA PHE A 124 -11.69 12.37 17.34
C PHE A 124 -12.28 11.76 16.07
N PHE A 125 -13.54 12.10 15.77
CA PHE A 125 -14.18 11.69 14.52
C PHE A 125 -13.47 12.36 13.34
N LEU A 126 -13.10 11.56 12.34
CA LEU A 126 -12.54 12.05 11.09
C LEU A 126 -13.63 12.13 10.02
N GLU A 127 -14.14 10.97 9.62
CA GLU A 127 -15.19 10.86 8.61
C GLU A 127 -15.95 9.53 8.73
N MET A 128 -16.99 9.38 7.90
CA MET A 128 -17.70 8.12 7.74
C MET A 128 -17.68 7.70 6.28
N ASN A 129 -17.03 6.57 6.01
CA ASN A 129 -16.99 5.94 4.71
C ASN A 129 -18.24 5.08 4.49
N THR A 130 -19.07 5.50 3.54
CA THR A 130 -20.41 4.93 3.28
C THR A 130 -20.39 3.73 2.32
N ARG A 131 -19.41 2.86 2.52
CA ARG A 131 -19.15 1.66 1.71
C ARG A 131 -18.43 0.59 2.53
N LEU A 132 -18.38 -0.62 2.01
CA LEU A 132 -17.48 -1.64 2.54
C LEU A 132 -16.02 -1.16 2.34
N GLN A 133 -15.21 -1.27 3.40
CA GLN A 133 -13.79 -0.94 3.33
C GLN A 133 -12.99 -2.11 2.75
N VAL A 134 -11.82 -1.80 2.18
CA VAL A 134 -10.95 -2.80 1.53
C VAL A 134 -10.50 -3.84 2.56
N GLU A 135 -10.16 -3.36 3.75
CA GLU A 135 -9.67 -4.00 4.97
C GLU A 135 -10.78 -4.65 5.83
N HIS A 136 -11.98 -4.83 5.29
CA HIS A 136 -13.03 -5.57 6.01
C HIS A 136 -12.67 -7.01 6.40
N PRO A 137 -11.82 -7.79 5.67
CA PRO A 137 -11.54 -9.17 6.04
C PRO A 137 -10.89 -9.36 7.42
N VAL A 138 -10.12 -8.39 7.94
CA VAL A 138 -9.60 -8.53 9.32
C VAL A 138 -10.73 -8.55 10.35
N SER A 139 -11.82 -7.82 10.11
CA SER A 139 -13.04 -7.89 10.92
C SER A 139 -13.73 -9.24 10.77
N GLU A 140 -13.81 -9.77 9.55
CA GLU A 140 -14.43 -11.06 9.27
C GLU A 140 -13.68 -12.21 9.98
N LEU A 141 -12.34 -12.24 9.88
CA LEU A 141 -11.55 -13.33 10.45
C LEU A 141 -11.61 -13.41 11.97
N ILE A 142 -11.74 -12.28 12.68
CA ILE A 142 -11.88 -12.32 14.15
C ILE A 142 -13.31 -12.59 14.60
N THR A 143 -14.32 -12.34 13.77
CA THR A 143 -15.74 -12.47 14.17
C THR A 143 -16.44 -13.70 13.60
N GLY A 144 -15.95 -14.26 12.49
CA GLY A 144 -16.62 -15.26 11.68
C GLY A 144 -17.82 -14.71 10.88
N ILE A 145 -17.97 -13.40 10.79
CA ILE A 145 -19.07 -12.74 10.07
C ILE A 145 -18.62 -12.47 8.63
N ASP A 146 -19.40 -12.94 7.66
CA ASP A 146 -19.30 -12.51 6.26
C ASP A 146 -20.05 -11.19 6.09
N LEU A 147 -19.30 -10.11 5.90
CA LEU A 147 -19.86 -8.77 5.82
C LEU A 147 -20.61 -8.59 4.51
N VAL A 148 -20.14 -9.16 3.40
CA VAL A 148 -20.80 -9.08 2.09
C VAL A 148 -22.14 -9.81 2.13
N GLU A 149 -22.22 -10.98 2.78
CA GLU A 149 -23.47 -11.70 3.02
C GLU A 149 -24.45 -10.81 3.80
N TRP A 150 -23.99 -10.15 4.87
CA TRP A 150 -24.83 -9.22 5.62
C TRP A 150 -25.29 -8.03 4.78
N GLN A 151 -24.41 -7.45 3.94
CA GLN A 151 -24.80 -6.38 3.02
C GLN A 151 -25.97 -6.81 2.13
N ILE A 152 -25.93 -8.03 1.59
CA ILE A 152 -26.98 -8.59 0.73
C ILE A 152 -28.28 -8.81 1.52
N LYS A 153 -28.20 -9.41 2.71
CA LYS A 153 -29.37 -9.65 3.58
C LYS A 153 -30.08 -8.34 3.94
N VAL A 154 -29.34 -7.35 4.42
CA VAL A 154 -29.95 -6.08 4.79
C VAL A 154 -30.47 -5.33 3.56
N ALA A 155 -29.77 -5.39 2.40
CA ALA A 155 -30.25 -4.88 1.11
C ALA A 155 -31.58 -5.52 0.67
N ALA A 156 -31.80 -6.79 0.99
CA ALA A 156 -33.06 -7.50 0.76
C ALA A 156 -34.17 -7.13 1.75
N GLY A 157 -33.91 -6.23 2.71
CA GLY A 157 -34.86 -5.81 3.73
C GLY A 157 -34.91 -6.75 4.94
N GLU A 158 -33.96 -7.67 5.09
CA GLU A 158 -33.85 -8.49 6.29
C GLU A 158 -33.32 -7.69 7.49
N LYS A 159 -33.54 -8.22 8.69
CA LYS A 159 -32.96 -7.67 9.93
C LYS A 159 -31.52 -8.14 10.10
N LEU A 160 -30.73 -7.40 10.88
CA LEU A 160 -29.39 -7.85 11.28
C LEU A 160 -29.43 -9.26 11.92
N PRO A 161 -28.61 -10.22 11.45
CA PRO A 161 -28.62 -11.59 11.96
C PRO A 161 -28.18 -11.75 13.42
N MET A 162 -27.40 -10.78 13.92
CA MET A 162 -26.83 -10.82 15.28
C MET A 162 -27.01 -9.49 16.00
N THR A 163 -27.19 -9.58 17.31
CA THR A 163 -27.14 -8.44 18.24
C THR A 163 -25.70 -8.04 18.54
N GLN A 164 -25.50 -6.80 19.02
CA GLN A 164 -24.18 -6.32 19.47
C GLN A 164 -23.51 -7.29 20.45
N LYS A 165 -24.27 -7.85 21.40
CA LYS A 165 -23.75 -8.81 22.39
C LYS A 165 -23.26 -10.11 21.74
N GLN A 166 -23.96 -10.62 20.74
CA GLN A 166 -23.56 -11.84 20.03
C GLN A 166 -22.29 -11.61 19.21
N ILE A 167 -22.15 -10.44 18.58
CA ILE A 167 -20.96 -10.06 17.80
C ILE A 167 -19.74 -9.98 18.71
N LEU A 168 -19.83 -9.26 19.83
CA LEU A 168 -18.72 -9.15 20.78
C LEU A 168 -18.33 -10.51 21.37
N ALA A 169 -19.30 -11.41 21.57
CA ALA A 169 -19.05 -12.77 22.05
C ALA A 169 -18.38 -13.68 21.00
N SER A 170 -18.52 -13.40 19.70
CA SER A 170 -17.91 -14.19 18.63
C SER A 170 -16.45 -13.78 18.34
N ARG A 171 -16.02 -12.60 18.81
CA ARG A 171 -14.65 -12.10 18.62
C ARG A 171 -13.61 -13.03 19.23
N ARG A 172 -12.65 -13.48 18.41
CA ARG A 172 -11.55 -14.37 18.80
C ARG A 172 -10.27 -14.03 18.06
N GLY A 173 -9.16 -14.03 18.79
CA GLY A 173 -7.82 -13.86 18.24
C GLY A 173 -7.58 -12.46 17.68
N HIS A 174 -6.65 -12.39 16.73
CA HIS A 174 -6.16 -11.17 16.09
C HIS A 174 -5.95 -11.44 14.61
N ALA A 175 -6.29 -10.50 13.75
CA ALA A 175 -6.08 -10.59 12.31
C ALA A 175 -5.23 -9.41 11.82
N ILE A 176 -4.39 -9.68 10.84
CA ILE A 176 -3.56 -8.69 10.13
C ILE A 176 -3.85 -8.85 8.64
N GLU A 177 -4.07 -7.75 7.95
CA GLU A 177 -4.12 -7.67 6.49
C GLU A 177 -2.91 -6.89 5.99
N VAL A 178 -2.37 -7.35 4.87
CA VAL A 178 -1.30 -6.68 4.13
C VAL A 178 -1.80 -6.45 2.71
N ARG A 179 -1.75 -5.20 2.26
CA ARG A 179 -2.00 -4.84 0.86
C ARG A 179 -0.74 -5.04 0.04
N ILE A 180 -0.78 -5.99 -0.88
CA ILE A 180 0.34 -6.26 -1.77
C ILE A 180 0.13 -5.45 -3.05
N ASN A 181 0.84 -4.34 -3.18
CA ASN A 181 0.73 -3.43 -4.32
C ASN A 181 1.90 -3.65 -5.30
N ALA A 182 1.64 -3.44 -6.59
CA ALA A 182 2.65 -3.45 -7.65
C ALA A 182 3.46 -2.14 -7.61
N GLU A 183 4.36 -2.05 -6.62
CA GLU A 183 5.24 -0.91 -6.37
C GLU A 183 6.65 -1.40 -6.07
N ASN A 184 7.65 -0.60 -6.41
CA ASN A 184 9.05 -0.84 -6.09
C ASN A 184 9.46 -0.03 -4.85
N PRO A 185 9.49 -0.64 -3.65
CA PRO A 185 9.82 0.05 -2.41
C PRO A 185 11.33 0.29 -2.24
N THR A 186 12.17 -0.02 -3.23
CA THR A 186 13.63 0.14 -3.14
C THR A 186 14.00 1.55 -2.67
N ALA A 187 14.86 1.62 -1.66
CA ALA A 187 15.28 2.86 -1.01
C ALA A 187 14.09 3.73 -0.51
N GLY A 188 12.95 3.13 -0.16
CA GLY A 188 11.76 3.84 0.32
C GLY A 188 10.98 4.61 -0.75
N LYS A 189 11.21 4.34 -2.05
CA LYS A 189 10.63 5.13 -3.14
C LYS A 189 9.20 4.73 -3.52
N PHE A 190 8.87 3.43 -3.45
CA PHE A 190 7.56 2.86 -3.81
C PHE A 190 7.09 3.36 -5.18
N LEU A 191 7.95 3.25 -6.19
CA LEU A 191 7.58 3.65 -7.56
C LEU A 191 6.60 2.62 -8.12
N PRO A 192 5.45 3.02 -8.68
CA PRO A 192 4.55 2.08 -9.37
C PRO A 192 5.29 1.17 -10.35
N SER A 193 4.92 -0.11 -10.33
CA SER A 193 5.52 -1.18 -11.12
C SER A 193 4.44 -2.02 -11.84
N PRO A 194 3.53 -1.41 -12.63
CA PRO A 194 2.60 -2.18 -13.44
C PRO A 194 3.37 -3.06 -14.43
N GLY A 195 2.85 -4.25 -14.72
CA GLY A 195 3.56 -5.23 -15.52
C GLY A 195 2.90 -6.60 -15.52
N LYS A 196 3.52 -7.53 -16.25
CA LYS A 196 3.06 -8.91 -16.32
C LYS A 196 3.50 -9.68 -15.09
N ILE A 197 2.57 -10.36 -14.42
CA ILE A 197 2.88 -11.32 -13.38
C ILE A 197 3.33 -12.60 -14.07
N THR A 198 4.63 -12.88 -14.10
CA THR A 198 5.16 -14.10 -14.72
C THR A 198 4.88 -15.34 -13.88
N LYS A 199 4.80 -15.16 -12.56
CA LYS A 199 4.45 -16.20 -11.61
C LYS A 199 3.79 -15.60 -10.37
N LEU A 200 2.69 -16.23 -9.96
CA LEU A 200 2.00 -15.98 -8.70
C LEU A 200 1.88 -17.30 -7.94
N THR A 201 2.43 -17.34 -6.73
CA THR A 201 2.22 -18.43 -5.77
C THR A 201 1.74 -17.80 -4.48
N THR A 202 0.47 -18.02 -4.16
CA THR A 202 -0.15 -17.52 -2.93
C THR A 202 0.18 -18.43 -1.75
N PRO A 203 0.27 -17.89 -0.53
CA PRO A 203 0.46 -18.71 0.67
C PRO A 203 -0.85 -19.42 1.03
N ASP A 204 -0.74 -20.49 1.80
CA ASP A 204 -1.88 -21.27 2.29
C ASP A 204 -1.65 -21.70 3.75
N GLY A 205 -2.63 -22.38 4.31
CA GLY A 205 -2.61 -22.99 5.63
C GLY A 205 -3.60 -22.37 6.60
N PHE A 206 -3.67 -22.97 7.78
CA PHE A 206 -4.62 -22.55 8.81
C PHE A 206 -4.40 -21.08 9.22
N GLY A 207 -5.49 -20.30 9.12
CA GLY A 207 -5.50 -18.88 9.45
C GLY A 207 -4.84 -17.99 8.40
N VAL A 208 -4.65 -18.46 7.17
CA VAL A 208 -4.20 -17.65 6.02
C VAL A 208 -5.31 -17.59 4.99
N ARG A 209 -5.61 -16.38 4.53
CA ARG A 209 -6.56 -16.07 3.45
C ARG A 209 -5.85 -15.15 2.47
N PHE A 210 -6.07 -15.37 1.18
CA PHE A 210 -5.57 -14.50 0.13
C PHE A 210 -6.73 -14.08 -0.76
N ASP A 211 -7.03 -12.78 -0.79
CA ASP A 211 -8.02 -12.21 -1.69
C ASP A 211 -7.28 -11.60 -2.88
N GLY A 212 -7.28 -12.29 -4.01
CA GLY A 212 -6.60 -11.87 -5.25
C GLY A 212 -7.57 -11.59 -6.40
N GLY A 213 -7.12 -10.79 -7.36
CA GLY A 213 -7.85 -10.53 -8.62
C GLY A 213 -7.06 -10.89 -9.88
N TYR A 214 -5.90 -11.53 -9.72
CA TYR A 214 -4.96 -11.85 -10.80
C TYR A 214 -4.44 -13.28 -10.66
N ASP A 215 -4.06 -13.87 -11.80
CA ASP A 215 -3.38 -15.16 -11.92
C ASP A 215 -2.00 -15.02 -12.58
N SER A 216 -1.22 -16.10 -12.56
CA SER A 216 0.03 -16.18 -13.33
C SER A 216 -0.25 -15.97 -14.82
N GLY A 217 0.42 -15.00 -15.43
CA GLY A 217 0.25 -14.62 -16.83
C GLY A 217 -0.56 -13.35 -17.04
N ASP A 218 -1.29 -12.88 -16.03
CA ASP A 218 -2.04 -11.63 -16.11
C ASP A 218 -1.13 -10.40 -16.09
N THR A 219 -1.70 -9.25 -16.44
CA THR A 219 -0.99 -7.96 -16.47
C THR A 219 -1.67 -6.97 -15.55
N VAL A 220 -0.92 -6.46 -14.57
CA VAL A 220 -1.32 -5.32 -13.76
C VAL A 220 -1.27 -4.08 -14.64
N SER A 221 -2.44 -3.52 -14.90
CA SER A 221 -2.61 -2.37 -15.78
C SER A 221 -2.30 -1.06 -15.04
N GLN A 222 -1.70 -0.10 -15.76
CA GLN A 222 -1.49 1.26 -15.27
C GLN A 222 -2.78 2.09 -15.10
N TYR A 223 -3.90 1.62 -15.66
CA TYR A 223 -5.17 2.35 -15.65
C TYR A 223 -6.04 2.09 -14.42
N TYR A 224 -5.66 1.11 -13.59
CA TYR A 224 -6.42 0.72 -12.40
C TYR A 224 -5.56 0.86 -11.14
N ASP A 225 -6.15 0.54 -10.00
CA ASP A 225 -5.42 0.40 -8.74
C ASP A 225 -4.32 -0.66 -8.88
N ASN A 226 -3.17 -0.42 -8.25
CA ASN A 226 -2.01 -1.31 -8.32
C ASN A 226 -2.04 -2.43 -7.27
N LEU A 227 -3.12 -2.58 -6.50
CA LEU A 227 -3.34 -3.70 -5.58
C LEU A 227 -3.37 -5.03 -6.35
N VAL A 228 -2.38 -5.89 -6.09
CA VAL A 228 -2.26 -7.23 -6.67
C VAL A 228 -3.10 -8.23 -5.87
N GLY A 229 -3.11 -8.09 -4.56
CA GLY A 229 -3.91 -8.91 -3.67
C GLY A 229 -3.80 -8.47 -2.22
N LYS A 230 -4.65 -9.05 -1.38
CA LYS A 230 -4.67 -8.83 0.06
C LYS A 230 -4.32 -10.13 0.74
N LEU A 231 -3.27 -10.10 1.57
CA LEU A 231 -2.91 -11.23 2.41
C LEU A 231 -3.49 -11.00 3.80
N ILE A 232 -4.42 -11.85 4.22
CA ILE A 232 -5.14 -11.70 5.49
C ILE A 232 -4.84 -12.90 6.37
N VAL A 233 -4.33 -12.64 7.57
CA VAL A 233 -3.78 -13.66 8.44
C VAL A 233 -4.36 -13.52 9.84
N TRP A 234 -4.95 -14.59 10.33
CA TRP A 234 -5.46 -14.70 11.70
C TRP A 234 -4.46 -15.42 12.61
N GLY A 235 -4.41 -15.04 13.89
CA GLY A 235 -3.72 -15.75 14.96
C GLY A 235 -4.50 -15.71 16.27
N LYS A 236 -4.16 -16.62 17.19
CA LYS A 236 -4.79 -16.69 18.52
C LYS A 236 -4.54 -15.43 19.37
N ASP A 237 -3.47 -14.72 19.07
CA ASP A 237 -3.02 -13.46 19.65
C ASP A 237 -2.25 -12.67 18.56
N ARG A 238 -1.98 -11.39 18.83
CA ARG A 238 -1.31 -10.48 17.89
C ARG A 238 0.08 -10.98 17.50
N GLU A 239 0.86 -11.49 18.46
CA GLU A 239 2.20 -12.04 18.19
C GLU A 239 2.14 -13.21 17.20
N SER A 240 1.22 -14.14 17.42
CA SER A 240 0.98 -15.29 16.52
C SER A 240 0.45 -14.86 15.15
N ALA A 241 -0.28 -13.74 15.06
CA ALA A 241 -0.73 -13.17 13.80
C ALA A 241 0.46 -12.55 13.04
N ILE A 242 1.30 -11.75 13.71
CA ILE A 242 2.52 -11.16 13.13
C ILE A 242 3.44 -12.24 12.59
N ALA A 243 3.79 -13.22 13.42
CA ALA A 243 4.70 -14.31 13.03
C ALA A 243 4.16 -15.12 11.83
N ARG A 244 2.85 -15.39 11.81
CA ARG A 244 2.20 -16.10 10.69
C ARG A 244 2.15 -15.23 9.43
N THR A 245 1.97 -13.91 9.57
CA THR A 245 1.95 -12.95 8.45
C THR A 245 3.31 -12.88 7.78
N ILE A 246 4.39 -12.77 8.57
CA ILE A 246 5.77 -12.80 8.08
C ILE A 246 6.02 -14.09 7.28
N ARG A 247 5.69 -15.26 7.84
CA ARG A 247 5.83 -16.55 7.14
C ARG A 247 5.05 -16.57 5.82
N ALA A 248 3.79 -16.13 5.85
CA ALA A 248 2.93 -16.13 4.66
C ALA A 248 3.46 -15.19 3.55
N LEU A 249 4.00 -14.02 3.92
CA LEU A 249 4.68 -13.12 2.97
C LEU A 249 5.94 -13.76 2.39
N GLU A 250 6.76 -14.44 3.20
CA GLU A 250 7.97 -15.14 2.73
C GLU A 250 7.66 -16.31 1.78
N GLU A 251 6.50 -16.95 1.94
CA GLU A 251 6.01 -18.01 1.06
C GLU A 251 5.36 -17.47 -0.23
N THR A 252 4.91 -16.21 -0.20
CA THR A 252 4.28 -15.57 -1.36
C THR A 252 5.32 -15.28 -2.42
N LYS A 253 5.09 -15.74 -3.66
CA LYS A 253 5.97 -15.45 -4.79
C LYS A 253 5.21 -14.70 -5.88
N ILE A 254 5.63 -13.48 -6.15
CA ILE A 254 5.14 -12.66 -7.25
C ILE A 254 6.35 -12.25 -8.08
N GLU A 255 6.44 -12.78 -9.29
CA GLU A 255 7.56 -12.55 -10.22
C GLU A 255 7.06 -11.73 -11.44
N GLY A 256 7.98 -11.01 -12.09
CA GLY A 256 7.73 -10.21 -13.30
C GLY A 256 7.43 -8.74 -13.04
N LEU A 257 7.22 -8.35 -11.79
CA LEU A 257 7.07 -6.96 -11.34
C LEU A 257 7.56 -6.81 -9.90
N HIS A 258 7.78 -5.57 -9.45
CA HIS A 258 8.10 -5.29 -8.05
C HIS A 258 6.83 -5.22 -7.20
N THR A 259 6.94 -5.61 -5.92
CA THR A 259 5.84 -5.53 -4.97
C THR A 259 6.26 -4.88 -3.65
N THR A 260 5.28 -4.47 -2.86
CA THR A 260 5.46 -3.92 -1.51
C THR A 260 5.93 -4.94 -0.46
N ILE A 261 5.93 -6.24 -0.77
CA ILE A 261 6.21 -7.34 0.18
C ILE A 261 7.48 -7.10 1.01
N ASP A 262 8.57 -6.65 0.38
CA ASP A 262 9.83 -6.38 1.07
C ASP A 262 9.71 -5.27 2.13
N ALA A 263 8.91 -4.23 1.84
CA ALA A 263 8.62 -3.16 2.80
C ALA A 263 7.67 -3.64 3.91
N ASP A 264 6.67 -4.45 3.57
CA ASP A 264 5.72 -5.01 4.53
C ASP A 264 6.43 -5.94 5.54
N LEU A 265 7.38 -6.76 5.06
CA LEU A 265 8.27 -7.56 5.91
C LEU A 265 9.14 -6.68 6.83
N ALA A 266 9.66 -5.55 6.33
CA ALA A 266 10.42 -4.61 7.13
C ALA A 266 9.55 -3.97 8.24
N ILE A 267 8.30 -3.62 7.93
CA ILE A 267 7.34 -3.09 8.91
C ILE A 267 7.04 -4.13 9.99
N LEU A 268 6.62 -5.34 9.60
CA LEU A 268 6.20 -6.38 10.53
C LEU A 268 7.33 -6.85 11.47
N ARG A 269 8.57 -6.84 10.98
CA ARG A 269 9.76 -7.19 11.78
C ARG A 269 10.26 -6.04 12.65
N HIS A 270 9.76 -4.82 12.47
CA HIS A 270 10.24 -3.68 13.23
C HIS A 270 9.72 -3.72 14.69
N PRO A 271 10.59 -3.50 15.70
CA PRO A 271 10.19 -3.52 17.10
C PRO A 271 9.04 -2.55 17.45
N ASP A 272 9.01 -1.38 16.81
CA ASP A 272 7.92 -0.41 17.04
C ASP A 272 6.55 -0.91 16.58
N PHE A 273 6.48 -1.72 15.51
CA PHE A 273 5.23 -2.31 15.09
C PHE A 273 4.75 -3.33 16.12
N ALA A 274 5.64 -4.24 16.54
CA ALA A 274 5.35 -5.22 17.59
C ALA A 274 4.95 -4.57 18.93
N ALA A 275 5.57 -3.43 19.27
CA ALA A 275 5.30 -2.69 20.50
C ALA A 275 4.15 -1.67 20.39
N THR A 276 3.45 -1.58 19.25
CA THR A 276 2.38 -0.58 19.01
C THR A 276 2.84 0.87 19.23
N LYS A 277 4.08 1.18 18.84
CA LYS A 277 4.67 2.54 18.91
C LYS A 277 4.57 3.31 17.59
N HIS A 278 3.96 2.69 16.58
CA HIS A 278 3.76 3.28 15.26
C HIS A 278 2.58 4.28 15.27
N SER A 279 2.55 5.12 14.24
CA SER A 279 1.55 6.16 14.00
C SER A 279 1.35 6.29 12.49
N THR A 280 0.38 7.10 12.06
CA THR A 280 0.18 7.42 10.64
C THR A 280 1.38 8.12 9.98
N LYS A 281 2.36 8.58 10.76
CA LYS A 281 3.59 9.23 10.28
C LYS A 281 4.82 8.32 10.36
N TRP A 282 4.70 7.16 11.00
CA TRP A 282 5.85 6.34 11.38
C TRP A 282 6.60 5.75 10.19
N VAL A 283 5.88 5.26 9.18
CA VAL A 283 6.50 4.70 7.96
C VAL A 283 7.33 5.76 7.22
N GLU A 284 6.88 7.02 7.23
CA GLU A 284 7.56 8.11 6.53
C GLU A 284 8.70 8.73 7.33
N GLU A 285 8.51 8.92 8.64
CA GLU A 285 9.44 9.72 9.46
C GLU A 285 10.48 8.89 10.21
N LYS A 286 10.21 7.60 10.46
CA LYS A 286 11.02 6.77 11.39
C LYS A 286 11.54 5.49 10.77
N LEU A 287 10.79 4.87 9.88
CA LEU A 287 11.19 3.60 9.28
C LEU A 287 12.27 3.82 8.22
N ASP A 288 13.50 3.34 8.47
CA ASP A 288 14.60 3.41 7.51
C ASP A 288 14.46 2.31 6.45
N LEU A 289 13.93 2.67 5.29
CA LEU A 289 13.85 1.81 4.10
C LEU A 289 14.95 2.10 3.07
N SER A 290 15.95 2.94 3.39
CA SER A 290 16.98 3.38 2.44
C SER A 290 17.83 2.23 1.87
N LYS A 291 17.99 1.16 2.65
CA LYS A 291 18.75 -0.05 2.27
C LYS A 291 17.88 -1.16 1.68
N LEU A 292 16.56 -0.94 1.60
CA LEU A 292 15.66 -1.93 1.04
C LEU A 292 15.91 -2.07 -0.46
N VAL A 293 15.99 -3.32 -0.92
CA VAL A 293 16.12 -3.67 -2.34
C VAL A 293 15.01 -4.64 -2.68
N SER A 294 14.13 -4.25 -3.59
CA SER A 294 13.11 -5.14 -4.12
C SER A 294 13.59 -5.81 -5.41
N THR A 295 13.20 -7.06 -5.61
CA THR A 295 13.55 -7.84 -6.82
C THR A 295 12.28 -8.30 -7.54
N THR A 296 12.32 -8.39 -8.86
CA THR A 296 11.20 -8.87 -9.69
C THR A 296 11.16 -10.40 -9.78
N GLY A 297 12.04 -11.11 -9.06
CA GLY A 297 12.09 -12.57 -9.04
C GLY A 297 12.32 -13.23 -10.39
N GLU A 298 12.89 -12.53 -11.39
CA GLU A 298 13.18 -13.13 -12.69
C GLU A 298 13.98 -14.42 -12.51
N THR A 299 13.39 -15.52 -13.00
CA THR A 299 14.17 -16.70 -13.34
C THR A 299 15.17 -16.21 -14.38
N GLN A 300 16.46 -16.11 -14.00
CA GLN A 300 17.51 -16.14 -15.01
C GLN A 300 17.14 -17.31 -15.91
N SER A 301 16.76 -17.04 -17.15
CA SER A 301 16.65 -18.09 -18.13
C SER A 301 18.05 -18.67 -18.20
N ASN A 302 18.31 -19.76 -17.47
CA ASN A 302 19.37 -20.68 -17.77
C ASN A 302 18.99 -21.33 -19.11
N SER A 303 19.07 -20.53 -20.18
CA SER A 303 19.59 -21.00 -21.44
C SER A 303 21.10 -21.18 -21.24
N GLU A 304 21.48 -22.03 -20.28
CA GLU A 304 22.81 -22.60 -20.25
C GLU A 304 22.91 -23.48 -21.49
N GLY A 305 23.30 -22.87 -22.62
CA GLY A 305 24.03 -23.43 -23.75
C GLY A 305 23.81 -24.91 -24.12
N LEU A 306 22.64 -25.50 -23.97
CA LEU A 306 22.38 -26.84 -24.47
C LEU A 306 22.25 -26.75 -25.99
N VAL A 307 23.08 -27.50 -26.71
CA VAL A 307 23.05 -27.55 -28.17
C VAL A 307 22.32 -28.83 -28.58
N GLU A 308 21.36 -28.70 -29.49
CA GLU A 308 20.65 -29.84 -30.10
C GLU A 308 21.66 -30.67 -30.90
N LYS A 309 21.89 -31.92 -30.51
CA LYS A 309 22.67 -32.88 -31.31
C LYS A 309 21.77 -34.06 -31.70
N SER A 310 21.71 -34.34 -32.99
CA SER A 310 21.14 -35.58 -33.52
C SER A 310 22.19 -36.68 -33.45
N THR A 311 21.85 -37.81 -32.84
CA THR A 311 22.67 -39.03 -32.86
C THR A 311 21.80 -40.24 -33.14
N VAL A 312 22.40 -41.26 -33.74
CA VAL A 312 21.70 -42.53 -34.03
C VAL A 312 21.87 -43.45 -32.82
N VAL A 313 20.75 -43.87 -32.23
CA VAL A 313 20.74 -44.85 -31.13
C VAL A 313 20.14 -46.15 -31.64
N GLU A 314 20.81 -47.26 -31.37
CA GLU A 314 20.34 -48.59 -31.74
C GLU A 314 19.63 -49.24 -30.55
N VAL A 315 18.34 -49.59 -30.72
CA VAL A 315 17.54 -50.29 -29.71
C VAL A 315 16.99 -51.55 -30.35
N ASN A 316 17.31 -52.71 -29.77
CA ASN A 316 16.89 -54.03 -30.25
C ASN A 316 17.21 -54.28 -31.74
N GLY A 317 18.39 -53.86 -32.20
CA GLY A 317 18.87 -54.09 -33.57
C GLY A 317 18.25 -53.18 -34.64
N LYS A 318 17.45 -52.18 -34.25
CA LYS A 318 16.96 -51.12 -35.15
C LYS A 318 17.53 -49.77 -34.74
N ARG A 319 17.95 -48.99 -35.73
CA ARG A 319 18.54 -47.66 -35.57
C ARG A 319 17.47 -46.58 -35.62
N PHE A 320 17.52 -45.67 -34.65
CA PHE A 320 16.63 -44.53 -34.53
C PHE A 320 17.45 -43.25 -34.49
N ASP A 321 17.06 -42.26 -35.29
CA ASP A 321 17.59 -40.90 -35.18
C ASP A 321 16.93 -40.22 -33.99
N VAL A 322 17.72 -39.91 -32.96
CA VAL A 322 17.23 -39.29 -31.73
C VAL A 322 17.94 -37.96 -31.52
N LYS A 323 17.18 -36.94 -31.14
CA LYS A 323 17.71 -35.62 -30.82
C LYS A 323 17.87 -35.48 -29.32
N VAL A 324 19.07 -35.11 -28.87
CA VAL A 324 19.39 -34.98 -27.45
C VAL A 324 20.04 -33.61 -27.20
N TRP A 325 19.66 -32.96 -26.11
CA TRP A 325 20.18 -31.67 -25.69
C TRP A 325 21.31 -31.89 -24.69
N VAL A 326 22.54 -31.49 -25.04
CA VAL A 326 23.74 -31.71 -24.21
C VAL A 326 24.57 -30.43 -24.04
N PRO A 327 25.28 -30.26 -22.90
CA PRO A 327 26.15 -29.11 -22.67
C PRO A 327 27.34 -29.08 -23.63
N PRO A 328 27.93 -27.90 -23.96
CA PRO A 328 29.04 -27.83 -24.88
C PRO A 328 30.35 -28.29 -24.20
N THR A 329 30.85 -29.48 -24.55
CA THR A 329 32.20 -29.92 -24.16
C THR A 329 33.23 -29.38 -25.17
N GLY A 330 34.14 -28.53 -24.70
CA GLY A 330 35.15 -27.86 -25.52
C GLY A 330 36.33 -28.75 -25.92
N GLY A 331 36.84 -28.57 -27.15
CA GLY A 331 38.05 -29.20 -27.67
C GLY A 331 38.48 -28.74 -29.08
N VAL A 332 39.35 -27.71 -29.11
CA VAL A 332 40.42 -27.35 -30.07
C VAL A 332 40.12 -27.03 -31.56
N ALA A 333 39.93 -25.73 -31.80
CA ALA A 333 40.34 -24.83 -32.91
C ALA A 333 40.49 -25.29 -34.38
N ALA A 334 39.72 -24.64 -35.27
CA ALA A 334 40.24 -24.03 -36.51
C ALA A 334 39.40 -22.79 -36.90
N THR A 335 40.10 -21.77 -37.39
CA THR A 335 39.72 -20.36 -37.57
C THR A 335 38.67 -20.08 -38.65
N ALA A 336 37.66 -19.25 -38.34
CA ALA A 336 36.88 -18.50 -39.32
C ALA A 336 36.55 -17.09 -38.81
N GLN A 337 36.68 -16.10 -39.70
CA GLN A 337 36.67 -14.67 -39.44
C GLN A 337 35.36 -14.16 -38.84
N LYS A 338 35.48 -13.32 -37.79
CA LYS A 338 34.39 -12.51 -37.23
C LYS A 338 33.96 -11.43 -38.22
N THR A 339 32.78 -11.59 -38.82
CA THR A 339 31.98 -10.45 -39.28
C THR A 339 31.30 -9.81 -38.07
N ARG A 340 31.75 -8.61 -37.70
CA ARG A 340 31.12 -7.77 -36.67
C ARG A 340 29.77 -7.27 -37.20
N SER A 341 28.67 -7.79 -36.68
CA SER A 341 27.40 -7.04 -36.62
C SER A 341 27.27 -6.46 -35.22
N ALA A 342 27.25 -5.13 -35.13
CA ALA A 342 27.07 -4.40 -33.89
C ALA A 342 25.60 -4.48 -33.44
N SER A 343 25.34 -5.17 -32.34
CA SER A 343 24.18 -4.91 -31.49
C SER A 343 24.69 -4.44 -30.14
N ARG A 344 24.46 -3.16 -29.82
CA ARG A 344 24.76 -2.55 -28.53
C ARG A 344 23.94 -3.24 -27.44
N GLY A 345 24.55 -4.18 -26.73
CA GLY A 345 24.07 -4.64 -25.44
C GLY A 345 24.48 -3.63 -24.37
N ALA A 346 23.51 -2.92 -23.81
CA ALA A 346 23.72 -2.08 -22.64
C ALA A 346 23.76 -2.98 -21.40
N SER A 347 24.95 -3.21 -20.88
CA SER A 347 25.16 -3.68 -19.51
C SER A 347 24.71 -2.57 -18.55
N GLN A 348 23.64 -2.76 -17.78
CA GLN A 348 23.37 -1.90 -16.63
C GLN A 348 24.33 -2.30 -15.50
N ALA A 349 25.55 -1.76 -15.60
CA ALA A 349 26.32 -1.43 -14.42
C ALA A 349 25.45 -0.56 -13.50
N THR A 350 25.61 -0.70 -12.19
CA THR A 350 25.16 0.27 -11.17
C THR A 350 25.08 1.65 -11.79
N ALA A 351 23.86 2.16 -12.00
CA ALA A 351 23.64 3.34 -12.83
C ALA A 351 24.53 4.48 -12.34
N ALA A 352 25.60 4.77 -13.08
CA ALA A 352 26.34 5.99 -12.90
C ALA A 352 25.31 7.11 -13.07
N ALA A 353 25.16 7.97 -12.06
CA ALA A 353 24.17 9.03 -12.07
C ALA A 353 24.31 9.84 -13.36
N SER A 354 23.33 9.67 -14.24
CA SER A 354 23.39 10.20 -15.61
C SER A 354 23.21 11.71 -15.62
N GLY A 355 22.71 12.27 -14.51
CA GLY A 355 22.23 13.63 -14.42
C GLY A 355 20.95 13.85 -15.23
N THR A 356 20.41 12.84 -15.91
CA THR A 356 19.19 12.94 -16.70
C THR A 356 18.04 12.32 -15.92
N ILE A 357 17.17 13.16 -15.36
CA ILE A 357 15.99 12.70 -14.64
C ILE A 357 14.88 12.45 -15.65
N THR A 358 14.46 11.19 -15.75
CA THR A 358 13.37 10.75 -16.62
C THR A 358 12.11 10.46 -15.81
N ALA A 359 10.95 10.55 -16.46
CA ALA A 359 9.68 10.14 -15.90
C ALA A 359 9.67 8.61 -15.75
N PRO A 360 9.57 8.06 -14.54
CA PRO A 360 9.54 6.61 -14.36
C PRO A 360 8.25 6.00 -14.95
N MET A 361 7.20 6.80 -15.07
CA MET A 361 5.88 6.39 -15.52
C MET A 361 5.16 7.52 -16.23
N GLN A 362 4.08 7.16 -16.94
CA GLN A 362 3.15 8.13 -17.47
C GLN A 362 2.38 8.81 -16.31
N GLY A 363 2.29 10.13 -16.33
CA GLY A 363 1.61 10.90 -15.29
C GLY A 363 1.49 12.39 -15.62
N THR A 364 0.89 13.14 -14.71
CA THR A 364 0.75 14.60 -14.81
C THR A 364 1.71 15.27 -13.84
N VAL A 365 2.50 16.25 -14.28
CA VAL A 365 3.37 17.02 -13.39
C VAL A 365 2.49 17.95 -12.54
N ILE A 366 2.37 17.68 -11.25
CA ILE A 366 1.58 18.52 -10.33
C ILE A 366 2.37 19.76 -9.94
N LYS A 367 3.64 19.57 -9.58
CA LYS A 367 4.47 20.65 -9.05
C LYS A 367 5.94 20.44 -9.39
N LEU A 368 6.59 21.49 -9.87
CA LEU A 368 8.04 21.58 -9.88
C LEU A 368 8.54 22.19 -8.57
N LEU A 369 9.50 21.53 -7.93
CA LEU A 369 10.10 21.98 -6.67
C LEU A 369 11.41 22.75 -6.88
N VAL A 370 11.96 22.67 -8.10
CA VAL A 370 13.24 23.29 -8.46
C VAL A 370 13.12 24.16 -9.71
N SER A 371 14.01 25.16 -9.81
CA SER A 371 14.13 26.04 -10.97
C SER A 371 15.41 25.76 -11.76
N GLN A 372 15.42 26.11 -13.05
CA GLN A 372 16.64 26.07 -13.86
C GLN A 372 17.73 26.96 -13.22
N GLY A 373 18.94 26.44 -13.08
CA GLY A 373 20.08 27.10 -12.41
C GLY A 373 20.15 26.88 -10.90
N GLN A 374 19.19 26.19 -10.29
CA GLN A 374 19.22 25.85 -8.87
C GLN A 374 20.19 24.67 -8.61
N THR A 375 20.96 24.77 -7.52
CA THR A 375 21.77 23.65 -7.02
C THR A 375 20.89 22.69 -6.23
N VAL A 376 21.00 21.39 -6.50
CA VAL A 376 20.28 20.33 -5.80
C VAL A 376 21.26 19.32 -5.22
N ALA A 377 20.93 18.76 -4.06
CA ALA A 377 21.64 17.62 -3.49
C ALA A 377 21.15 16.30 -4.10
N GLN A 378 22.00 15.27 -4.05
CA GLN A 378 21.58 13.91 -4.41
C GLN A 378 20.45 13.47 -3.48
N GLY A 379 19.35 12.95 -4.05
CA GLY A 379 18.16 12.54 -3.29
C GLY A 379 17.18 13.68 -2.98
N GLU A 380 17.50 14.93 -3.32
CA GLU A 380 16.57 16.05 -3.15
C GLU A 380 15.38 15.92 -4.11
N ALA A 381 14.16 16.22 -3.62
CA ALA A 381 12.96 16.13 -4.43
C ALA A 381 12.92 17.28 -5.46
N VAL A 382 12.83 16.93 -6.74
CA VAL A 382 12.88 17.89 -7.86
C VAL A 382 11.51 18.23 -8.41
N LEU A 383 10.57 17.27 -8.42
CA LEU A 383 9.19 17.48 -8.86
C LEU A 383 8.24 16.43 -8.27
N VAL A 384 6.94 16.69 -8.38
CA VAL A 384 5.85 15.79 -7.99
C VAL A 384 5.05 15.41 -9.23
N LEU A 385 4.95 14.11 -9.50
CA LEU A 385 4.10 13.53 -10.54
C LEU A 385 2.85 12.92 -9.90
N GLU A 386 1.68 13.21 -10.43
CA GLU A 386 0.48 12.41 -10.17
C GLU A 386 0.39 11.31 -11.21
N ALA A 387 0.43 10.07 -10.74
CA ALA A 387 0.20 8.89 -11.55
C ALA A 387 -0.59 7.89 -10.72
N MET A 388 -1.55 7.20 -11.34
CA MET A 388 -2.39 6.20 -10.66
C MET A 388 -3.10 6.76 -9.41
N LYS A 389 -3.56 8.02 -9.45
CA LYS A 389 -4.19 8.77 -8.34
C LYS A 389 -3.28 8.97 -7.11
N MET A 390 -1.97 8.85 -7.28
CA MET A 390 -1.00 9.04 -6.22
C MET A 390 0.06 10.06 -6.61
N GLU A 391 0.47 10.86 -5.62
CA GLU A 391 1.59 11.79 -5.76
C GLU A 391 2.93 11.10 -5.52
N ASN A 392 3.77 11.13 -6.55
CA ASN A 392 5.09 10.54 -6.62
C ASN A 392 6.15 11.65 -6.71
N GLN A 393 6.89 11.85 -5.63
CA GLN A 393 8.06 12.72 -5.64
C GLN A 393 9.21 12.07 -6.40
N ILE A 394 9.69 12.75 -7.45
CA ILE A 394 10.88 12.37 -8.20
C ILE A 394 12.08 13.07 -7.56
N GLN A 395 13.14 12.31 -7.32
CA GLN A 395 14.35 12.77 -6.63
C GLN A 395 15.54 12.86 -7.59
N ALA A 396 16.47 13.76 -7.30
CA ALA A 396 17.74 13.91 -8.01
C ALA A 396 18.62 12.65 -7.85
N ASP A 397 19.18 12.16 -8.96
CA ASP A 397 20.08 11.00 -8.99
C ASP A 397 21.53 11.36 -8.61
N LYS A 398 21.92 12.64 -8.76
CA LYS A 398 23.19 13.23 -8.31
C LYS A 398 23.00 14.65 -7.77
N ALA A 399 23.99 15.10 -6.99
CA ALA A 399 24.13 16.52 -6.66
C ALA A 399 24.67 17.29 -7.88
N GLY A 400 24.20 18.51 -8.08
CA GLY A 400 24.61 19.34 -9.21
C GLY A 400 23.69 20.52 -9.44
N VAL A 401 23.82 21.18 -10.59
CA VAL A 401 22.98 22.33 -10.96
C VAL A 401 21.98 21.92 -12.03
N ILE A 402 20.71 22.31 -11.87
CA ILE A 402 19.68 22.03 -12.87
C ILE A 402 19.98 22.82 -14.15
N SER A 403 20.51 22.17 -15.18
CA SER A 403 20.87 22.83 -16.44
C SER A 403 19.66 23.03 -17.34
N LYS A 404 18.69 22.12 -17.30
CA LYS A 404 17.50 22.16 -18.15
C LYS A 404 16.26 21.59 -17.47
N VAL A 405 15.13 22.24 -17.65
CA VAL A 405 13.79 21.76 -17.25
C VAL A 405 12.93 21.66 -18.52
N ASN A 406 12.42 20.46 -18.82
CA ASN A 406 11.67 20.18 -20.05
C ASN A 406 10.16 20.03 -19.82
N CYS A 407 9.69 20.17 -18.58
CA CYS A 407 8.28 20.03 -18.22
C CYS A 407 7.80 21.23 -17.38
N LYS A 408 6.50 21.43 -17.32
CA LYS A 408 5.82 22.43 -16.50
C LYS A 408 4.70 21.78 -15.70
N ALA A 409 4.27 22.45 -14.63
CA ALA A 409 3.08 22.01 -13.90
C ALA A 409 1.86 21.98 -14.83
N GLY A 410 1.12 20.87 -14.81
CA GLY A 410 0.01 20.57 -15.70
C GLY A 410 0.37 19.72 -16.93
N ASP A 411 1.66 19.53 -17.25
CA ASP A 411 2.06 18.73 -18.41
C ASP A 411 1.86 17.23 -18.16
N THR A 412 1.33 16.53 -19.16
CA THR A 412 1.30 15.06 -19.19
C THR A 412 2.59 14.54 -19.80
N VAL A 413 3.27 13.65 -19.08
CA VAL A 413 4.53 13.03 -19.48
C VAL A 413 4.36 11.52 -19.62
N GLY A 414 5.09 10.89 -20.54
CA GLY A 414 5.16 9.45 -20.73
C GLY A 414 6.32 8.81 -19.98
N SER A 415 6.26 7.48 -19.77
CA SER A 415 7.40 6.74 -19.20
C SER A 415 8.63 6.87 -20.10
N GLY A 416 9.77 7.27 -19.51
CA GLY A 416 11.03 7.51 -20.20
C GLY A 416 11.26 8.94 -20.67
N ASP A 417 10.27 9.83 -20.60
CA ASP A 417 10.43 11.23 -21.00
C ASP A 417 11.44 11.95 -20.11
N VAL A 418 12.36 12.72 -20.70
CA VAL A 418 13.36 13.49 -19.95
C VAL A 418 12.72 14.72 -19.33
N LEU A 419 12.58 14.72 -18.00
CA LEU A 419 11.94 15.80 -17.24
C LEU A 419 12.89 16.96 -16.99
N LEU A 420 14.12 16.66 -16.54
CA LEU A 420 15.14 17.65 -16.23
C LEU A 420 16.55 17.06 -16.26
N VAL A 421 17.54 17.94 -16.42
CA VAL A 421 18.97 17.58 -16.50
C VAL A 421 19.74 18.32 -15.40
N ILE A 422 20.60 17.58 -14.71
CA ILE A 422 21.49 17.98 -13.65
C ILE A 422 22.91 17.87 -14.20
N GLU A 423 23.67 18.96 -14.13
CA GLU A 423 25.09 19.02 -14.48
C GLU A 423 25.98 18.85 -13.26
#